data_AF-A0A7C4E0F3-F1
#
_entry.id   AF-A0A7C4E0F3-F1
#
_cell.length_a   1.000
_cell.length_b   1.000
_cell.length_c   1.000
_cell.angle_alpha   90.00
_cell.angle_beta   90.00
_cell.angle_gamma   90.00
#
_symmetry.space_group_name_H-M   'P 1'
#
loop_
_entity.id
_entity.type
_entity.pdbx_description
1 polymer ?
#
loop_
_entity_poly.entity_id
_entity_poly.type
_entity_poly.pdbx_seq_one_letter_code
_entity_poly.pdbx_strand_id
1 'polypeptide(L)'
;MGRRNMSSVSSQDEKAGQAVKRRYLPRELRIKAHDMVIRLRLQGMSYNKIIYEVYIALGVRLSKSHISYYVRGLHNPRNGIYISSLECLMPSEDLAFVIGAVIGDGTTKRTKSGDFVMMFRVKDKEFAEEFSKRIANVLGRQALKPRVLKDGRWAIEIKSKILYELLKKPIDIERIRPFVEHCEKCVGAFIRGFFDAEGIVRKDGTMTVVNTDFNLLLYVRDLLRKINVETTSEPKLHTPAGTSVRGRNGKVYKTRKDLYYLQIRKSSNENFYDMVGFTIDRKRKRLEEYLRRRKSRPASTTPIFSLFTPHLFFENNSILKIYLKSSKAL
;
A
#
# COMPACT_ATOMS: atom_id res chain seq x y z
N MET A 1 -75.97 -42.32 39.95
CA MET A 1 -75.50 -42.59 38.57
C MET A 1 -74.62 -41.42 38.17
N GLY A 2 -73.36 -41.49 37.74
CA GLY A 2 -72.39 -42.54 37.48
C GLY A 2 -70.99 -41.88 37.46
N ARG A 3 -69.95 -42.70 37.57
CA ARG A 3 -68.54 -42.38 37.85
C ARG A 3 -67.74 -41.92 36.61
N ARG A 4 -66.66 -41.15 36.89
CA ARG A 4 -65.28 -41.15 36.32
C ARG A 4 -65.06 -41.05 34.79
N ASN A 5 -64.14 -40.16 34.39
CA ASN A 5 -62.76 -40.56 34.06
C ASN A 5 -61.79 -39.38 33.86
N MET A 6 -60.58 -39.57 34.38
CA MET A 6 -59.36 -38.80 34.13
C MET A 6 -58.59 -39.36 32.93
N SER A 7 -57.57 -38.60 32.49
CA SER A 7 -56.49 -38.86 31.51
C SER A 7 -56.85 -38.49 30.05
N SER A 8 -56.00 -37.82 29.25
CA SER A 8 -54.53 -37.82 29.18
C SER A 8 -53.94 -36.58 28.46
N VAL A 9 -52.62 -36.46 28.58
CA VAL A 9 -51.67 -35.44 28.09
C VAL A 9 -51.39 -35.50 26.58
N SER A 10 -51.15 -34.35 25.92
CA SER A 10 -50.12 -34.07 24.87
C SER A 10 -50.50 -32.78 24.10
N SER A 11 -49.80 -31.65 24.27
CA SER A 11 -48.58 -31.19 23.55
C SER A 11 -48.73 -31.05 22.04
N GLN A 12 -48.61 -29.80 21.54
CA GLN A 12 -47.99 -29.30 20.29
C GLN A 12 -48.70 -27.99 19.91
N ASP A 13 -48.10 -26.79 20.01
CA ASP A 13 -46.92 -26.21 19.32
C ASP A 13 -47.43 -25.07 18.42
N GLU A 14 -47.17 -23.82 18.80
CA GLU A 14 -46.10 -22.96 18.25
C GLU A 14 -46.29 -22.52 16.79
N LYS A 15 -46.42 -21.20 16.59
CA LYS A 15 -45.73 -20.35 15.59
C LYS A 15 -46.37 -18.95 15.58
N ALA A 16 -45.66 -17.83 15.50
CA ALA A 16 -44.24 -17.58 15.32
C ALA A 16 -43.93 -16.15 15.79
N GLY A 17 -42.96 -16.02 16.71
CA GLY A 17 -42.31 -14.74 16.99
C GLY A 17 -41.31 -14.40 15.88
N GLN A 18 -41.53 -13.28 15.19
CA GLN A 18 -40.55 -12.73 14.27
C GLN A 18 -39.30 -12.27 15.06
N ALA A 19 -38.18 -12.94 14.82
CA ALA A 19 -36.89 -12.58 15.39
C ALA A 19 -36.43 -11.20 14.86
N VAL A 20 -36.54 -10.17 15.70
CA VAL A 20 -35.94 -8.85 15.45
C VAL A 20 -34.43 -9.02 15.37
N LYS A 21 -33.85 -8.78 14.17
CA LYS A 21 -32.40 -8.73 13.94
C LYS A 21 -31.77 -7.77 14.96
N ARG A 22 -30.99 -8.29 15.91
CA ARG A 22 -30.26 -7.46 16.88
C ARG A 22 -29.37 -6.46 16.13
N ARG A 23 -29.72 -5.17 16.21
CA ARG A 23 -28.96 -4.07 15.61
C ARG A 23 -27.66 -3.91 16.40
N TYR A 24 -26.51 -4.00 15.73
CA TYR A 24 -25.21 -3.80 16.36
C TYR A 24 -25.10 -2.41 16.99
N LEU A 25 -24.43 -2.29 18.15
CA LEU A 25 -24.09 -1.00 18.76
C LEU A 25 -23.31 -0.10 17.79
N PRO A 26 -23.57 1.22 17.75
CA PRO A 26 -22.80 2.17 16.94
C PRO A 26 -21.30 2.08 17.17
N ARG A 27 -20.47 2.18 16.11
CA ARG A 27 -19.02 1.95 16.20
C ARG A 27 -18.32 2.94 17.13
N GLU A 28 -18.70 4.22 17.13
CA GLU A 28 -18.15 5.21 18.06
C GLU A 28 -18.35 4.80 19.51
N LEU A 29 -19.55 4.30 19.86
CA LEU A 29 -19.84 3.76 21.18
C LEU A 29 -19.00 2.51 21.47
N ARG A 30 -18.82 1.62 20.50
CA ARG A 30 -17.95 0.44 20.67
C ARG A 30 -16.49 0.83 20.88
N ILE A 31 -15.99 1.84 20.15
CA ILE A 31 -14.63 2.38 20.29
C ILE A 31 -14.43 2.99 21.68
N LYS A 32 -15.34 3.89 22.10
CA LYS A 32 -15.31 4.48 23.45
C LYS A 32 -15.35 3.39 24.53
N ALA A 33 -16.22 2.41 24.38
CA ALA A 33 -16.34 1.29 25.30
C ALA A 33 -15.05 0.45 25.35
N HIS A 34 -14.45 0.15 24.20
CA HIS A 34 -13.17 -0.57 24.14
C HIS A 34 -12.04 0.20 24.83
N ASP A 35 -11.86 1.48 24.53
CA ASP A 35 -10.76 2.27 25.13
C ASP A 35 -10.93 2.40 26.62
N MET A 36 -12.17 2.58 27.08
CA MET A 36 -12.49 2.60 28.49
C MET A 36 -12.21 1.25 29.14
N VAL A 37 -12.56 0.13 28.50
CA VAL A 37 -12.23 -1.21 29.00
C VAL A 37 -10.71 -1.41 29.13
N ILE A 38 -9.93 -1.05 28.11
CA ILE A 38 -8.47 -1.19 28.15
C ILE A 38 -7.88 -0.31 29.26
N ARG A 39 -8.28 0.96 29.33
CA ARG A 39 -7.83 1.92 30.36
C ARG A 39 -8.14 1.43 31.77
N LEU A 40 -9.39 1.05 32.05
CA LEU A 40 -9.80 0.58 33.37
C LEU A 40 -9.14 -0.74 33.74
N ARG A 41 -8.87 -1.61 32.75
CA ARG A 41 -8.15 -2.86 33.00
C ARG A 41 -6.67 -2.62 33.34
N LEU A 42 -6.02 -1.67 32.67
CA LEU A 42 -4.65 -1.25 33.01
C LEU A 42 -4.56 -0.66 34.44
N GLN A 43 -5.65 -0.07 34.93
CA GLN A 43 -5.78 0.39 36.32
C GLN A 43 -6.10 -0.73 37.33
N GLY A 44 -6.05 -2.00 36.92
CA GLY A 44 -6.27 -3.15 37.81
C GLY A 44 -7.72 -3.46 38.14
N MET A 45 -8.70 -2.81 37.51
CA MET A 45 -10.12 -3.03 37.84
C MET A 45 -10.61 -4.44 37.49
N SER A 46 -11.54 -4.95 38.31
CA SER A 46 -12.23 -6.22 38.06
C SER A 46 -13.26 -6.07 36.94
N TYR A 47 -13.61 -7.19 36.27
CA TYR A 47 -14.56 -7.14 35.16
C TYR A 47 -15.93 -6.60 35.58
N ASN A 48 -16.42 -6.93 36.77
CA ASN A 48 -17.71 -6.40 37.26
C ASN A 48 -17.66 -4.87 37.40
N LYS A 49 -16.55 -4.32 37.93
CA LYS A 49 -16.37 -2.88 38.07
C LYS A 49 -16.29 -2.21 36.70
N ILE A 50 -15.55 -2.80 35.76
CA ILE A 50 -15.47 -2.30 34.37
C ILE A 50 -16.86 -2.27 33.71
N ILE A 51 -17.68 -3.31 33.87
CA ILE A 51 -19.07 -3.33 33.33
C ILE A 51 -19.89 -2.17 33.90
N TYR A 52 -19.79 -1.93 35.21
CA TYR A 52 -20.50 -0.86 35.88
C TYR A 52 -20.07 0.51 35.35
N GLU A 53 -18.76 0.79 35.33
CA GLU A 53 -18.20 2.07 34.87
C GLU A 53 -18.56 2.37 33.41
N VAL A 54 -18.46 1.36 32.52
CA VAL A 54 -18.81 1.53 31.10
C VAL A 54 -20.31 1.77 30.92
N TYR A 55 -21.15 1.12 31.73
CA TYR A 55 -22.60 1.33 31.71
C TYR A 55 -22.96 2.75 32.15
N ILE A 56 -22.36 3.24 33.24
CA ILE A 56 -22.59 4.61 33.73
C ILE A 56 -22.14 5.65 32.71
N ALA A 57 -20.95 5.47 32.11
CA ALA A 57 -20.40 6.47 31.19
C ALA A 57 -21.03 6.48 29.79
N LEU A 58 -21.43 5.31 29.27
CA LEU A 58 -21.82 5.17 27.86
C LEU A 58 -23.24 4.59 27.66
N GLY A 59 -23.94 4.23 28.73
CA GLY A 59 -25.25 3.55 28.65
C GLY A 59 -25.19 2.14 28.08
N VAL A 60 -23.98 1.58 27.89
CA VAL A 60 -23.77 0.28 27.24
C VAL A 60 -23.39 -0.77 28.28
N ARG A 61 -24.22 -1.81 28.43
CA ARG A 61 -23.93 -2.94 29.30
C ARG A 61 -23.15 -4.02 28.54
N LEU A 62 -21.84 -4.13 28.83
CA LEU A 62 -20.99 -5.19 28.29
C LEU A 62 -21.14 -6.49 29.07
N SER A 63 -20.90 -7.62 28.39
CA SER A 63 -20.74 -8.92 29.04
C SER A 63 -19.29 -9.13 29.49
N LYS A 64 -19.07 -10.01 30.47
CA LYS A 64 -17.72 -10.43 30.88
C LYS A 64 -16.90 -10.98 29.70
N SER A 65 -17.55 -11.71 28.79
CA SER A 65 -16.91 -12.24 27.58
C SER A 65 -16.46 -11.11 26.64
N HIS A 66 -17.27 -10.06 26.44
CA HIS A 66 -16.85 -8.90 25.64
C HIS A 66 -15.60 -8.22 26.22
N ILE A 67 -15.56 -8.02 27.54
CA ILE A 67 -14.39 -7.47 28.21
C ILE A 67 -13.17 -8.38 28.02
N SER A 68 -13.33 -9.68 28.26
CA SER A 68 -12.27 -10.67 28.03
C SER A 68 -11.74 -10.63 26.60
N TYR A 69 -12.61 -10.47 25.60
CA TYR A 69 -12.22 -10.35 24.20
C TYR A 69 -11.49 -9.05 23.90
N TYR A 70 -11.90 -7.92 24.48
CA TYR A 70 -11.20 -6.65 24.33
C TYR A 70 -9.81 -6.71 24.97
N VAL A 71 -9.72 -7.18 26.20
CA VAL A 71 -8.46 -7.26 26.96
C VAL A 71 -7.46 -8.20 26.30
N ARG A 72 -7.91 -9.33 25.73
CA ARG A 72 -7.04 -10.27 24.99
C ARG A 72 -6.74 -9.82 23.55
N GLY A 73 -7.26 -8.68 23.11
CA GLY A 73 -7.10 -8.20 21.74
C GLY A 73 -7.83 -9.04 20.69
N LEU A 74 -8.76 -9.91 21.09
CA LEU A 74 -9.53 -10.75 20.17
C LEU A 74 -10.60 -9.96 19.43
N HIS A 75 -11.24 -9.01 20.12
CA HIS A 75 -12.17 -8.07 19.52
C HIS A 75 -11.61 -6.65 19.68
N ASN A 76 -11.45 -5.95 18.58
CA ASN A 76 -11.08 -4.54 18.60
C ASN A 76 -12.08 -3.81 17.68
N PRO A 77 -12.85 -2.83 18.16
CA PRO A 77 -13.80 -2.10 17.31
C PRO A 77 -13.11 -1.24 16.24
N ARG A 78 -11.80 -0.97 16.39
CA ARG A 78 -10.96 -0.37 15.35
C ARG A 78 -10.49 -1.38 14.32
N ASN A 79 -10.16 -2.60 14.77
CA ASN A 79 -9.40 -3.58 13.99
C ASN A 79 -10.11 -4.94 13.83
N GLY A 80 -11.39 -5.02 14.16
CA GLY A 80 -12.14 -6.26 14.15
C GLY A 80 -12.35 -6.77 12.73
N ILE A 81 -12.61 -8.07 12.61
CA ILE A 81 -13.05 -8.76 11.38
C ILE A 81 -14.19 -7.99 10.66
N TYR A 82 -14.89 -7.11 11.37
CA TYR A 82 -15.90 -6.18 10.90
C TYR A 82 -15.44 -4.71 10.99
N ILE A 83 -14.46 -4.31 10.17
CA ILE A 83 -14.39 -2.91 9.75
C ILE A 83 -15.75 -2.61 9.08
N SER A 84 -16.49 -1.60 9.54
CA SER A 84 -17.89 -1.40 9.12
C SER A 84 -18.02 -0.63 7.80
N SER A 85 -17.05 0.22 7.47
CA SER A 85 -17.00 1.05 6.26
C SER A 85 -15.55 1.41 5.91
N LEU A 86 -15.30 1.92 4.71
CA LEU A 86 -13.97 2.37 4.27
C LEU A 86 -13.44 3.53 5.13
N GLU A 87 -14.31 4.43 5.59
CA GLU A 87 -13.99 5.57 6.47
C GLU A 87 -13.33 5.15 7.79
N CYS A 88 -13.50 3.89 8.18
CA CYS A 88 -12.94 3.35 9.42
C CYS A 88 -11.49 2.88 9.27
N LEU A 89 -10.96 2.78 8.05
CA LEU A 89 -9.56 2.50 7.80
C LEU A 89 -8.74 3.76 8.08
N MET A 90 -7.69 3.62 8.88
CA MET A 90 -6.77 4.73 9.11
C MET A 90 -5.69 4.74 8.03
N PRO A 91 -5.46 5.89 7.35
CA PRO A 91 -4.29 6.06 6.52
C PRO A 91 -3.01 5.77 7.31
N SER A 92 -2.09 5.03 6.70
CA SER A 92 -0.81 4.65 7.28
C SER A 92 0.12 4.17 6.18
N GLU A 93 1.43 4.21 6.43
CA GLU A 93 2.43 3.60 5.53
C GLU A 93 2.12 2.12 5.27
N ASP A 94 1.66 1.40 6.30
CA ASP A 94 1.29 -0.01 6.19
C ASP A 94 0.12 -0.25 5.24
N LEU A 95 -0.93 0.57 5.35
CA LEU A 95 -2.07 0.49 4.44
C LEU A 95 -1.68 0.88 3.02
N ALA A 96 -0.92 1.96 2.85
CA ALA A 96 -0.47 2.43 1.55
C ALA A 96 0.40 1.37 0.84
N PHE A 97 1.36 0.75 1.56
CA PHE A 97 2.16 -0.37 1.06
C PHE A 97 1.30 -1.55 0.61
N VAL A 98 0.33 -1.96 1.45
CA VAL A 98 -0.58 -3.06 1.13
C VAL A 98 -1.39 -2.76 -0.13
N ILE A 99 -1.90 -1.53 -0.27
CA ILE A 99 -2.63 -1.12 -1.47
C ILE A 99 -1.72 -1.29 -2.70
N GLY A 100 -0.51 -0.71 -2.68
CA GLY A 100 0.43 -0.81 -3.80
C GLY A 100 0.76 -2.26 -4.18
N ALA A 101 1.04 -3.11 -3.20
CA ALA A 101 1.36 -4.52 -3.41
C ALA A 101 0.17 -5.32 -4.00
N VAL A 102 -1.04 -5.10 -3.49
CA VAL A 102 -2.24 -5.84 -3.93
C VAL A 102 -2.67 -5.43 -5.33
N ILE A 103 -2.50 -4.15 -5.70
CA ILE A 103 -2.83 -3.68 -7.05
C ILE A 103 -2.06 -4.47 -8.11
N GLY A 104 -0.75 -4.68 -7.88
CA GLY A 104 0.10 -5.48 -8.76
C GLY A 104 -0.18 -6.98 -8.67
N ASP A 105 0.26 -7.62 -7.58
CA ASP A 105 0.29 -9.08 -7.44
C ASP A 105 -0.92 -9.69 -6.69
N GLY A 106 -1.82 -8.85 -6.20
CA GLY A 106 -2.99 -9.28 -5.43
C GLY A 106 -4.20 -9.66 -6.26
N THR A 107 -5.05 -10.50 -5.66
CA THR A 107 -6.35 -10.89 -6.21
C THR A 107 -7.43 -10.87 -5.13
N THR A 108 -8.53 -10.18 -5.40
CA THR A 108 -9.73 -10.16 -4.55
C THR A 108 -10.82 -11.02 -5.18
N LYS A 109 -11.52 -11.84 -4.39
CA LYS A 109 -12.67 -12.62 -4.87
C LYS A 109 -13.73 -12.78 -3.79
N ARG A 110 -14.97 -12.99 -4.21
CA ARG A 110 -16.04 -13.51 -3.36
C ARG A 110 -16.08 -15.03 -3.51
N THR A 111 -16.10 -15.77 -2.40
CA THR A 111 -16.20 -17.23 -2.44
C THR A 111 -17.64 -17.69 -2.63
N LYS A 112 -17.83 -18.98 -2.96
CA LYS A 112 -19.16 -19.60 -3.00
C LYS A 112 -19.87 -19.56 -1.64
N SER A 113 -19.11 -19.60 -0.53
CA SER A 113 -19.64 -19.44 0.84
C SER A 113 -20.04 -18.00 1.18
N GLY A 114 -19.82 -17.04 0.28
CA GLY A 114 -20.12 -15.62 0.50
C GLY A 114 -19.00 -14.83 1.18
N ASP A 115 -17.85 -15.44 1.46
CA ASP A 115 -16.69 -14.77 2.06
C ASP A 115 -16.02 -13.81 1.09
N PHE A 116 -15.48 -12.71 1.61
CA PHE A 116 -14.67 -11.76 0.86
C PHE A 116 -13.19 -12.01 1.13
N VAL A 117 -12.48 -12.50 0.11
CA VAL A 117 -11.11 -13.00 0.25
C VAL A 117 -10.16 -12.21 -0.63
N MET A 118 -9.07 -11.75 -0.01
CA MET A 118 -7.87 -11.29 -0.70
C MET A 118 -6.81 -12.40 -0.66
N MET A 119 -6.22 -12.68 -1.81
CA MET A 119 -5.09 -13.59 -1.96
C MET A 119 -3.90 -12.80 -2.48
N PHE A 120 -2.75 -12.99 -1.85
CA PHE A 120 -1.47 -12.43 -2.27
C PHE A 120 -0.50 -13.57 -2.53
N ARG A 121 0.09 -13.65 -3.73
CA ARG A 121 0.94 -14.77 -4.16
C ARG A 121 2.19 -14.29 -4.87
N VAL A 122 3.35 -14.42 -4.24
CA VAL A 122 4.61 -13.86 -4.72
C VAL A 122 5.75 -14.88 -4.68
N LYS A 123 6.82 -14.64 -5.44
CA LYS A 123 8.00 -15.54 -5.48
C LYS A 123 9.00 -15.22 -4.37
N ASP A 124 9.22 -13.94 -4.14
CA ASP A 124 10.21 -13.43 -3.19
C ASP A 124 9.63 -13.54 -1.76
N LYS A 125 10.31 -14.28 -0.88
CA LYS A 125 9.82 -14.64 0.47
C LYS A 125 9.71 -13.42 1.37
N GLU A 126 10.72 -12.56 1.32
CA GLU A 126 10.83 -11.32 2.07
C GLU A 126 9.67 -10.37 1.76
N PHE A 127 9.17 -10.38 0.52
CA PHE A 127 8.02 -9.58 0.13
C PHE A 127 6.72 -10.12 0.74
N ALA A 128 6.56 -11.44 0.78
CA ALA A 128 5.43 -12.05 1.47
C ALA A 128 5.47 -11.79 2.98
N GLU A 129 6.63 -11.93 3.62
CA GLU A 129 6.79 -11.68 5.05
C GLU A 129 6.50 -10.21 5.42
N GLU A 130 7.05 -9.26 4.67
CA GLU A 130 6.76 -7.83 4.90
C GLU A 130 5.30 -7.50 4.64
N PHE A 131 4.71 -8.01 3.55
CA PHE A 131 3.28 -7.85 3.29
C PHE A 131 2.44 -8.37 4.47
N SER A 132 2.78 -9.55 5.00
CA SER A 132 2.08 -10.14 6.14
C SER A 132 2.16 -9.28 7.40
N LYS A 133 3.34 -8.72 7.68
CA LYS A 133 3.55 -7.80 8.81
C LYS A 133 2.71 -6.54 8.66
N ARG A 134 2.80 -5.87 7.50
CA ARG A 134 2.08 -4.61 7.22
C ARG A 134 0.57 -4.81 7.29
N ILE A 135 0.04 -5.86 6.66
CA ILE A 135 -1.41 -6.10 6.68
C ILE A 135 -1.92 -6.54 8.05
N ALA A 136 -1.08 -7.15 8.87
CA ALA A 136 -1.43 -7.49 10.24
C ALA A 136 -1.55 -6.25 11.13
N ASN A 137 -0.67 -5.27 10.95
CA ASN A 137 -0.78 -3.96 11.60
C ASN A 137 -2.04 -3.21 11.18
N VAL A 138 -2.33 -3.15 9.87
CA VAL A 138 -3.57 -2.55 9.33
C VAL A 138 -4.81 -3.19 9.93
N LEU A 139 -4.79 -4.51 10.11
CA LEU A 139 -5.90 -5.27 10.67
C LEU A 139 -5.79 -5.46 12.19
N GLY A 140 -4.83 -4.82 12.87
CA GLY A 140 -4.56 -4.95 14.30
C GLY A 140 -4.59 -6.38 14.83
N ARG A 141 -3.96 -7.31 14.11
CA ARG A 141 -3.89 -8.73 14.45
C ARG A 141 -2.44 -9.23 14.34
N GLN A 142 -2.22 -10.47 14.76
CA GLN A 142 -0.91 -11.10 14.57
C GLN A 142 -0.63 -11.38 13.08
N ALA A 143 0.63 -11.21 12.68
CA ALA A 143 1.10 -11.53 11.33
C ALA A 143 0.88 -13.01 11.01
N LEU A 144 0.39 -13.28 9.80
CA LEU A 144 0.22 -14.63 9.31
C LEU A 144 1.56 -15.16 8.80
N LYS A 145 1.88 -16.43 9.07
CA LYS A 145 3.03 -17.05 8.41
C LYS A 145 2.69 -17.32 6.94
N PRO A 146 3.44 -16.78 5.96
CA PRO A 146 3.20 -17.08 4.56
C PRO A 146 3.37 -18.58 4.30
N ARG A 147 2.45 -19.18 3.53
CA ARG A 147 2.51 -20.61 3.18
C ARG A 147 3.13 -20.80 1.81
N VAL A 148 3.90 -21.87 1.63
CA VAL A 148 4.46 -22.25 0.32
C VAL A 148 3.39 -22.99 -0.48
N LEU A 149 3.21 -22.60 -1.75
CA LEU A 149 2.35 -23.27 -2.72
C LEU A 149 3.13 -24.34 -3.48
N LYS A 150 2.41 -25.26 -4.14
CA LYS A 150 3.00 -26.32 -4.98
C LYS A 150 3.89 -25.79 -6.11
N ASP A 151 3.66 -24.55 -6.56
CA ASP A 151 4.44 -23.89 -7.61
C ASP A 151 5.62 -23.07 -7.08
N GLY A 152 5.97 -23.23 -5.79
CA GLY A 152 7.09 -22.57 -5.14
C GLY A 152 6.83 -21.11 -4.72
N ARG A 153 5.63 -20.57 -4.94
CA ARG A 153 5.27 -19.23 -4.49
C ARG A 153 4.83 -19.20 -3.03
N TRP A 154 5.08 -18.08 -2.37
CA TRP A 154 4.57 -17.76 -1.05
C TRP A 154 3.18 -17.15 -1.17
N ALA A 155 2.25 -17.60 -0.32
CA ALA A 155 0.86 -17.17 -0.34
C ALA A 155 0.37 -16.72 1.02
N ILE A 156 -0.44 -15.66 1.01
CA ILE A 156 -1.18 -15.15 2.15
C ILE A 156 -2.64 -15.01 1.74
N GLU A 157 -3.53 -15.46 2.60
CA GLU A 157 -4.98 -15.36 2.40
C GLU A 157 -5.61 -14.59 3.54
N ILE A 158 -6.45 -13.61 3.21
CA ILE A 158 -7.04 -12.68 4.16
C ILE A 158 -8.53 -12.59 3.87
N LYS A 159 -9.34 -12.88 4.89
CA LYS A 159 -10.78 -12.64 4.85
C LYS A 159 -11.05 -11.23 5.38
N SER A 160 -11.49 -10.33 4.51
CA SER A 160 -11.87 -8.96 4.88
C SER A 160 -12.76 -8.35 3.82
N LYS A 161 -14.01 -8.04 4.20
CA LYS A 161 -14.95 -7.35 3.32
C LYS A 161 -14.46 -5.95 2.97
N ILE A 162 -13.91 -5.20 3.92
CA ILE A 162 -13.49 -3.82 3.65
C ILE A 162 -12.27 -3.76 2.77
N LEU A 163 -11.27 -4.63 2.96
CA LEU A 163 -10.14 -4.68 2.04
C LEU A 163 -10.59 -5.15 0.65
N TYR A 164 -11.55 -6.06 0.57
CA TYR A 164 -12.17 -6.41 -0.71
C TYR A 164 -12.85 -5.20 -1.36
N GLU A 165 -13.66 -4.43 -0.64
CA GLU A 165 -14.32 -3.25 -1.21
C GLU A 165 -13.30 -2.19 -1.63
N LEU A 166 -12.22 -1.98 -0.86
CA LEU A 166 -11.14 -1.04 -1.18
C LEU A 166 -10.35 -1.46 -2.43
N LEU A 167 -10.11 -2.77 -2.61
CA LEU A 167 -9.11 -3.30 -3.56
C LEU A 167 -9.71 -4.17 -4.68
N LYS A 168 -11.04 -4.30 -4.75
CA LYS A 168 -11.70 -4.99 -5.86
C LYS A 168 -11.36 -4.30 -7.18
N LYS A 169 -11.02 -5.10 -8.18
CA LYS A 169 -10.69 -4.66 -9.54
C LYS A 169 -11.98 -4.41 -10.37
N PRO A 170 -12.01 -3.40 -11.27
CA PRO A 170 -10.96 -2.42 -11.52
C PRO A 170 -10.74 -1.51 -10.31
N ILE A 171 -9.48 -1.10 -10.11
CA ILE A 171 -9.13 -0.25 -8.96
C ILE A 171 -9.69 1.14 -9.20
N ASP A 172 -10.39 1.64 -8.19
CA ASP A 172 -10.88 3.01 -8.16
C ASP A 172 -9.81 3.88 -7.49
N ILE A 173 -9.20 4.77 -8.28
CA ILE A 173 -8.13 5.66 -7.80
C ILE A 173 -8.65 6.62 -6.74
N GLU A 174 -9.84 7.20 -6.92
CA GLU A 174 -10.42 8.12 -5.93
C GLU A 174 -10.71 7.43 -4.61
N ARG A 175 -11.09 6.16 -4.66
CA ARG A 175 -11.32 5.35 -3.45
C ARG A 175 -10.04 5.11 -2.64
N ILE A 176 -8.89 4.93 -3.31
CA ILE A 176 -7.62 4.67 -2.61
C ILE A 176 -6.85 5.95 -2.28
N ARG A 177 -7.13 7.06 -2.98
CA ARG A 177 -6.41 8.34 -2.87
C ARG A 177 -6.26 8.84 -1.43
N PRO A 178 -7.29 8.83 -0.55
CA PRO A 178 -7.16 9.30 0.82
C PRO A 178 -6.16 8.52 1.68
N PHE A 179 -5.90 7.26 1.33
CA PHE A 179 -4.97 6.39 2.05
C PHE A 179 -3.54 6.46 1.49
N VAL A 180 -3.43 6.64 0.17
CA VAL A 180 -2.16 6.67 -0.55
C VAL A 180 -1.50 8.06 -0.46
N GLU A 181 -2.28 9.11 -0.63
CA GLU A 181 -1.80 10.50 -0.66
C GLU A 181 -1.82 11.19 0.71
N HIS A 182 -2.05 10.44 1.78
CA HIS A 182 -2.19 11.01 3.13
C HIS A 182 -0.96 11.81 3.58
N CYS A 183 0.24 11.34 3.24
CA CYS A 183 1.50 12.04 3.45
C CYS A 183 2.59 11.47 2.53
N GLU A 184 3.74 12.13 2.41
CA GLU A 184 4.85 11.67 1.55
C GLU A 184 5.32 10.26 1.88
N LYS A 185 5.33 9.88 3.16
CA LYS A 185 5.68 8.52 3.57
C LYS A 185 4.68 7.48 3.09
N CYS A 186 3.38 7.81 3.10
CA CYS A 186 2.35 6.94 2.53
C CYS A 186 2.52 6.79 1.01
N VAL A 187 2.86 7.88 0.31
CA VAL A 187 3.18 7.84 -1.12
C VAL A 187 4.38 6.93 -1.37
N GLY A 188 5.48 7.12 -0.65
CA GLY A 188 6.67 6.27 -0.74
C GLY A 188 6.37 4.80 -0.46
N ALA A 189 5.57 4.50 0.56
CA ALA A 189 5.17 3.15 0.91
C ALA A 189 4.29 2.49 -0.16
N PHE A 190 3.32 3.22 -0.73
CA PHE A 190 2.53 2.75 -1.87
C PHE A 190 3.41 2.43 -3.08
N ILE A 191 4.30 3.35 -3.45
CA ILE A 191 5.21 3.15 -4.59
C ILE A 191 6.12 1.95 -4.32
N ARG A 192 6.62 1.76 -3.10
CA ARG A 192 7.44 0.59 -2.72
C ARG A 192 6.67 -0.71 -2.95
N GLY A 193 5.45 -0.83 -2.41
CA GLY A 193 4.62 -2.02 -2.60
C GLY A 193 4.31 -2.30 -4.08
N PHE A 194 4.00 -1.25 -4.85
CA PHE A 194 3.71 -1.36 -6.27
C PHE A 194 4.95 -1.77 -7.09
N PHE A 195 6.12 -1.17 -6.82
CA PHE A 195 7.37 -1.49 -7.50
C PHE A 195 7.96 -2.84 -7.05
N ASP A 196 7.69 -3.31 -5.83
CA ASP A 196 8.00 -4.68 -5.42
C ASP A 196 7.15 -5.69 -6.19
N ALA A 197 5.89 -5.40 -6.52
CA ALA A 197 5.07 -6.25 -7.38
C ALA A 197 5.47 -6.15 -8.87
N GLU A 198 5.36 -4.97 -9.47
CA GLU A 198 5.41 -4.77 -10.94
C GLU A 198 6.78 -4.31 -11.46
N GLY A 199 7.65 -3.82 -10.56
CA GLY A 199 8.90 -3.18 -10.93
C GLY A 199 9.96 -4.13 -11.46
N ILE A 200 10.70 -3.66 -12.45
CA ILE A 200 11.88 -4.31 -13.03
C ILE A 200 13.06 -3.38 -12.81
N VAL A 201 14.08 -3.88 -12.10
CA VAL A 201 15.37 -3.18 -11.91
C VAL A 201 16.43 -3.92 -12.71
N ARG A 202 17.05 -3.22 -13.67
CA ARG A 202 18.16 -3.72 -14.48
C ARG A 202 19.51 -3.32 -13.88
N LYS A 203 20.57 -4.05 -14.24
CA LYS A 203 21.93 -3.79 -13.78
C LYS A 203 22.46 -2.42 -14.22
N ASP A 204 21.94 -1.82 -15.28
CA ASP A 204 22.38 -0.51 -15.78
C ASP A 204 21.69 0.67 -15.07
N GLY A 205 20.93 0.40 -14.00
CA GLY A 205 20.14 1.37 -13.25
C GLY A 205 18.78 1.68 -13.88
N THR A 206 18.41 1.04 -14.98
CA THR A 206 17.08 1.26 -15.57
C THR A 206 16.01 0.62 -14.69
N MET A 207 15.06 1.44 -14.22
CA MET A 207 13.88 1.00 -13.47
C MET A 207 12.62 1.25 -14.27
N THR A 208 11.84 0.20 -14.50
CA THR A 208 10.60 0.24 -15.28
C THR A 208 9.50 -0.52 -14.57
N VAL A 209 8.26 -0.07 -14.68
CA VAL A 209 7.05 -0.85 -14.34
C VAL A 209 6.24 -1.07 -15.62
N VAL A 210 5.56 -2.21 -15.70
CA VAL A 210 4.70 -2.57 -16.84
C VAL A 210 3.31 -2.91 -16.29
N ASN A 211 2.24 -2.38 -16.87
CA ASN A 211 0.88 -2.72 -16.45
C ASN A 211 -0.11 -2.61 -17.61
N THR A 212 -1.24 -3.31 -17.53
CA THR A 212 -2.35 -3.18 -18.48
C THR A 212 -3.21 -1.94 -18.24
N ASP A 213 -3.16 -1.38 -17.03
CA ASP A 213 -3.95 -0.22 -16.64
C ASP A 213 -3.16 1.08 -16.86
N PHE A 214 -3.48 1.79 -17.94
CA PHE A 214 -2.84 3.05 -18.31
C PHE A 214 -3.10 4.16 -17.29
N ASN A 215 -4.32 4.27 -16.77
CA ASN A 215 -4.70 5.30 -15.80
C ASN A 215 -4.00 5.08 -14.46
N LEU A 216 -3.80 3.83 -14.06
CA LEU A 216 -2.97 3.51 -12.90
C LEU A 216 -1.51 3.96 -13.10
N LEU A 217 -0.93 3.77 -14.30
CA LEU A 217 0.44 4.24 -14.56
C LEU A 217 0.55 5.78 -14.59
N LEU A 218 -0.48 6.49 -15.08
CA LEU A 218 -0.55 7.94 -14.97
C LEU A 218 -0.59 8.39 -13.50
N TYR A 219 -1.42 7.74 -12.69
CA TYR A 219 -1.49 8.00 -11.26
C TYR A 219 -0.15 7.75 -10.55
N VAL A 220 0.51 6.61 -10.85
CA VAL A 220 1.84 6.27 -10.31
C VAL A 220 2.88 7.32 -10.72
N ARG A 221 2.87 7.80 -11.96
CA ARG A 221 3.74 8.89 -12.44
C ARG A 221 3.56 10.16 -11.60
N ASP A 222 2.31 10.54 -11.31
CA ASP A 222 2.04 11.75 -10.52
C ASP A 222 2.45 11.61 -9.06
N LEU A 223 2.27 10.43 -8.47
CA LEU A 223 2.77 10.12 -7.14
C LEU A 223 4.31 10.15 -7.07
N LEU A 224 5.01 9.62 -8.09
CA LEU A 224 6.46 9.70 -8.17
C LEU A 224 6.94 11.16 -8.20
N ARG A 225 6.27 12.03 -8.98
CA ARG A 225 6.59 13.47 -9.03
C ARG A 225 6.44 14.14 -7.67
N LYS A 226 5.40 13.79 -6.88
CA LYS A 226 5.18 14.34 -5.52
C LYS A 226 6.34 14.08 -4.56
N ILE A 227 7.12 13.03 -4.77
CA ILE A 227 8.30 12.68 -3.96
C ILE A 227 9.62 12.92 -4.71
N ASN A 228 9.62 13.84 -5.68
CA ASN A 228 10.79 14.24 -6.47
C ASN A 228 11.46 13.08 -7.23
N VAL A 229 10.68 12.09 -7.67
CA VAL A 229 11.14 11.02 -8.56
C VAL A 229 10.55 11.25 -9.95
N GLU A 230 11.41 11.53 -10.92
CA GLU A 230 10.98 11.84 -12.27
C GLU A 230 10.91 10.60 -13.16
N THR A 231 9.96 10.61 -14.10
CA THR A 231 9.87 9.60 -15.17
C THR A 231 10.45 10.15 -16.47
N THR A 232 10.92 9.26 -17.34
CA THR A 232 11.48 9.67 -18.64
C THR A 232 10.42 10.30 -19.54
N SER A 233 9.19 9.80 -19.46
CA SER A 233 8.03 10.29 -20.18
C SER A 233 6.73 9.85 -19.50
N GLU A 234 5.62 10.19 -20.15
CA GLU A 234 4.32 9.54 -19.98
C GLU A 234 4.40 8.01 -20.16
N PRO A 235 3.42 7.25 -19.63
CA PRO A 235 3.29 5.83 -19.92
C PRO A 235 3.18 5.59 -21.44
N LYS A 236 3.92 4.61 -21.93
CA LYS A 236 4.01 4.29 -23.36
C LYS A 236 3.52 2.88 -23.63
N LEU A 237 2.95 2.66 -24.82
CA LEU A 237 2.60 1.32 -25.28
C LEU A 237 3.88 0.46 -25.34
N HIS A 238 3.88 -0.64 -24.60
CA HIS A 238 4.95 -1.64 -24.59
C HIS A 238 4.62 -2.80 -25.53
N THR A 239 3.41 -3.33 -25.45
CA THR A 239 2.98 -4.49 -26.24
C THR A 239 1.50 -4.36 -26.55
N PRO A 240 1.10 -4.28 -27.83
CA PRO A 240 -0.31 -4.19 -28.19
C PRO A 240 -1.06 -5.50 -27.90
N ALA A 241 -2.36 -5.39 -27.70
CA ALA A 241 -3.27 -6.54 -27.67
C ALA A 241 -3.15 -7.36 -28.96
N GLY A 242 -3.31 -8.68 -28.85
CA GLY A 242 -3.18 -9.61 -29.97
C GLY A 242 -1.74 -10.03 -30.30
N THR A 243 -0.73 -9.42 -29.68
CA THR A 243 0.68 -9.79 -29.89
C THR A 243 0.96 -11.22 -29.43
N SER A 244 1.61 -12.01 -30.28
CA SER A 244 2.06 -13.37 -29.95
C SER A 244 3.31 -13.33 -29.07
N VAL A 245 3.21 -13.83 -27.84
CA VAL A 245 4.30 -13.88 -26.85
C VAL A 245 4.61 -15.32 -26.50
N ARG A 246 5.90 -15.69 -26.56
CA ARG A 246 6.37 -17.02 -26.18
C ARG A 246 6.57 -17.11 -24.66
N GLY A 247 5.84 -18.01 -24.01
CA GLY A 247 6.01 -18.31 -22.60
C GLY A 247 7.26 -19.15 -22.32
N ARG A 248 7.65 -19.23 -21.05
CA ARG A 248 8.83 -20.01 -20.60
C ARG A 248 8.74 -21.51 -20.90
N ASN A 249 7.51 -22.03 -21.06
CA ASN A 249 7.25 -23.41 -21.44
C ASN A 249 7.23 -23.63 -22.96
N GLY A 250 7.73 -22.67 -23.75
CA GLY A 250 7.76 -22.73 -25.21
C GLY A 250 6.41 -22.45 -25.90
N LYS A 251 5.30 -22.48 -25.16
CA LYS A 251 3.96 -22.21 -25.71
C LYS A 251 3.81 -20.74 -26.09
N VAL A 252 3.14 -20.48 -27.21
CA VAL A 252 2.81 -19.13 -27.68
C VAL A 252 1.42 -18.74 -27.18
N TYR A 253 1.30 -17.54 -26.61
CA TYR A 253 0.05 -16.97 -26.13
C TYR A 253 -0.18 -15.63 -26.82
N LYS A 254 -1.43 -15.28 -27.11
CA LYS A 254 -1.77 -13.92 -27.57
C LYS A 254 -2.12 -13.04 -26.38
N THR A 255 -1.56 -11.83 -26.34
CA THR A 255 -1.93 -10.82 -25.34
C THR A 255 -3.40 -10.44 -25.52
N ARG A 256 -4.14 -10.30 -24.41
CA ARG A 256 -5.57 -9.94 -24.46
C ARG A 256 -5.82 -8.44 -24.33
N LYS A 257 -4.82 -7.71 -23.83
CA LYS A 257 -4.89 -6.28 -23.52
C LYS A 257 -3.55 -5.66 -23.91
N ASP A 258 -3.58 -4.36 -24.16
CA ASP A 258 -2.37 -3.56 -24.27
C ASP A 258 -1.60 -3.59 -22.96
N LEU A 259 -0.29 -3.69 -23.07
CA LEU A 259 0.65 -3.50 -21.97
C LEU A 259 1.33 -2.16 -22.16
N TYR A 260 1.33 -1.36 -21.11
CA TYR A 260 1.98 -0.06 -21.05
C TYR A 260 3.17 -0.13 -20.10
N TYR A 261 4.16 0.72 -20.30
CA TYR A 261 5.29 0.84 -19.38
C TYR A 261 5.55 2.29 -18.98
N LEU A 262 6.11 2.44 -17.78
CA LEU A 262 6.62 3.69 -17.24
C LEU A 262 8.06 3.46 -16.79
N GLN A 263 8.95 4.41 -17.10
CA GLN A 263 10.37 4.33 -16.77
C GLN A 263 10.79 5.52 -15.90
N ILE A 264 11.51 5.23 -14.81
CA ILE A 264 12.12 6.26 -13.96
C ILE A 264 13.39 6.81 -14.62
N ARG A 265 13.61 8.12 -14.53
CA ARG A 265 14.86 8.75 -14.97
C ARG A 265 16.00 8.27 -14.08
N LYS A 266 17.12 7.87 -14.70
CA LYS A 266 18.31 7.40 -13.95
C LYS A 266 18.86 8.45 -12.98
N SER A 267 18.66 9.74 -13.27
CA SER A 267 18.99 10.85 -12.36
C SER A 267 18.26 10.74 -11.03
N SER A 268 16.99 10.29 -11.04
CA SER A 268 16.14 10.13 -9.85
C SER A 268 16.33 8.81 -9.10
N ASN A 269 17.30 7.98 -9.47
CA ASN A 269 17.53 6.69 -8.80
C ASN A 269 17.90 6.84 -7.32
N GLU A 270 18.60 7.92 -6.95
CA GLU A 270 18.97 8.22 -5.56
C GLU A 270 17.73 8.64 -4.76
N ASN A 271 16.95 9.61 -5.26
CA ASN A 271 15.67 9.98 -4.67
C ASN A 271 14.71 8.79 -4.52
N PHE A 272 14.65 7.90 -5.52
CA PHE A 272 13.85 6.69 -5.40
C PHE A 272 14.39 5.77 -4.29
N TYR A 273 15.71 5.60 -4.18
CA TYR A 273 16.30 4.78 -3.13
C TYR A 273 15.95 5.32 -1.73
N ASP A 274 16.07 6.63 -1.53
CA ASP A 274 15.87 7.29 -0.24
C ASP A 274 14.38 7.36 0.15
N MET A 275 13.51 7.76 -0.77
CA MET A 275 12.08 7.97 -0.50
C MET A 275 11.25 6.69 -0.61
N VAL A 276 11.67 5.75 -1.46
CA VAL A 276 10.91 4.54 -1.79
C VAL A 276 11.68 3.29 -1.39
N GLY A 277 12.84 3.01 -1.99
CA GLY A 277 13.58 1.76 -1.78
C GLY A 277 12.81 0.51 -2.25
N PHE A 278 13.30 -0.66 -1.85
CA PHE A 278 12.69 -1.96 -2.19
C PHE A 278 12.70 -2.89 -0.98
N THR A 279 11.62 -3.66 -0.84
CA THR A 279 11.59 -4.79 0.09
C THR A 279 12.35 -5.97 -0.51
N ILE A 280 12.11 -6.25 -1.79
CA ILE A 280 12.67 -7.41 -2.47
C ILE A 280 14.20 -7.26 -2.60
N ASP A 281 14.92 -8.22 -2.03
CA ASP A 281 16.37 -8.16 -1.89
C ASP A 281 17.06 -8.08 -3.25
N ARG A 282 16.60 -8.87 -4.23
CA ARG A 282 17.19 -8.84 -5.58
C ARG A 282 17.00 -7.50 -6.30
N LYS A 283 15.94 -6.74 -5.99
CA LYS A 283 15.68 -5.42 -6.59
C LYS A 283 16.51 -4.36 -5.87
N ARG A 284 16.49 -4.40 -4.52
CA ARG A 284 17.29 -3.54 -3.64
C ARG A 284 18.78 -3.61 -4.00
N LYS A 285 19.37 -4.81 -3.99
CA LYS A 285 20.79 -5.03 -4.30
C LYS A 285 21.20 -4.50 -5.68
N ARG A 286 20.35 -4.64 -6.70
CA ARG A 286 20.64 -4.12 -8.06
C ARG A 286 20.69 -2.59 -8.09
N LEU A 287 19.78 -1.93 -7.38
CA LEU A 287 19.77 -0.47 -7.27
C LEU A 287 20.98 0.02 -6.48
N GLU A 288 21.26 -0.59 -5.33
CA GLU A 288 22.43 -0.27 -4.50
C GLU A 288 23.75 -0.43 -5.27
N GLU A 289 23.92 -1.53 -6.01
CA GLU A 289 25.11 -1.78 -6.82
C GLU A 289 25.27 -0.77 -7.98
N TYR A 290 24.15 -0.35 -8.58
CA TYR A 290 24.17 0.72 -9.59
C TYR A 290 24.60 2.06 -8.97
N LEU A 291 24.02 2.45 -7.83
CA LEU A 291 24.36 3.70 -7.15
C LEU A 291 25.83 3.71 -6.71
N ARG A 292 26.34 2.59 -6.18
CA ARG A 292 27.75 2.43 -5.83
C ARG A 292 28.69 2.66 -7.02
N ARG A 293 28.40 2.04 -8.17
CA ARG A 293 29.20 2.21 -9.40
C ARG A 293 29.11 3.61 -9.99
N ARG A 294 27.98 4.29 -9.81
CA ARG A 294 27.81 5.69 -10.24
C ARG A 294 28.66 6.63 -9.37
N LYS A 295 28.67 6.43 -8.05
CA LYS A 295 29.48 7.21 -7.09
C LYS A 295 30.99 6.98 -7.27
N SER A 296 31.40 5.78 -7.66
CA SER A 296 32.82 5.45 -7.90
C SER A 296 33.35 5.92 -9.27
N ARG A 297 32.50 6.44 -10.16
CA ARG A 297 32.97 7.06 -11.40
C ARG A 297 33.41 8.49 -11.06
N PRO A 298 34.70 8.86 -11.24
CA PRO A 298 35.09 10.25 -11.13
C PRO A 298 34.25 11.07 -12.11
N ALA A 299 33.82 12.26 -11.70
CA ALA A 299 33.17 13.19 -12.61
C ALA A 299 34.09 13.33 -13.83
N SER A 300 33.61 12.95 -15.00
CA SER A 300 34.35 13.20 -16.23
C SER A 300 34.54 14.71 -16.31
N THR A 301 35.76 15.17 -16.05
CA THR A 301 36.23 16.49 -16.43
C THR A 301 35.99 16.59 -17.93
N THR A 302 34.92 17.27 -18.31
CA THR A 302 34.84 17.82 -19.66
C THR A 302 36.09 18.67 -19.81
N PRO A 303 36.96 18.42 -20.80
CA PRO A 303 38.03 19.35 -21.08
C PRO A 303 37.36 20.66 -21.44
N ILE A 304 37.59 21.68 -20.62
CA ILE A 304 37.37 23.06 -21.00
C ILE A 304 38.23 23.24 -22.26
N PHE A 305 37.59 23.31 -23.43
CA PHE A 305 38.26 23.80 -24.63
C PHE A 305 38.64 25.25 -24.32
N SER A 306 39.87 25.44 -23.86
CA SER A 306 40.50 26.75 -23.84
C SER A 306 40.69 27.17 -25.29
N LEU A 307 39.80 28.02 -25.79
CA LEU A 307 40.08 28.87 -26.94
C LEU A 307 41.18 29.86 -26.54
N PHE A 308 42.42 29.40 -26.53
CA PHE A 308 43.61 30.25 -26.57
C PHE A 308 44.13 30.17 -28.01
N THR A 309 43.62 31.04 -28.87
CA THR A 309 44.28 31.43 -30.11
C THR A 309 45.34 32.47 -29.77
N PRO A 310 46.64 32.20 -29.92
CA PRO A 310 47.64 33.26 -29.91
C PRO A 310 47.57 33.98 -31.26
N HIS A 311 47.00 35.19 -31.26
CA HIS A 311 47.19 36.13 -32.35
C HIS A 311 48.65 36.61 -32.30
N LEU A 312 49.36 36.32 -33.38
CA LEU A 312 50.67 36.88 -33.71
C LEU A 312 50.61 38.41 -33.63
N PHE A 313 51.35 38.97 -32.66
CA PHE A 313 51.78 40.36 -32.69
C PHE A 313 53.08 40.44 -33.50
N PHE A 314 53.03 41.09 -34.65
CA PHE A 314 54.18 41.72 -35.28
C PHE A 314 54.02 43.23 -35.11
N GLU A 315 55.13 43.86 -34.74
CA GLU A 315 55.31 45.28 -34.44
C GLU A 315 54.85 46.19 -35.59
N ASN A 316 54.19 47.31 -35.27
CA ASN A 316 54.77 48.64 -35.47
C ASN A 316 53.80 49.78 -35.11
N ASN A 317 54.41 50.83 -34.56
CA ASN A 317 54.02 52.24 -34.62
C ASN A 317 52.86 52.77 -33.74
N SER A 318 53.31 53.51 -32.71
CA SER A 318 53.04 54.95 -32.57
C SER A 318 51.68 55.40 -32.02
N ILE A 319 51.76 56.14 -30.89
CA ILE A 319 50.89 57.30 -30.54
C ILE A 319 49.46 56.88 -30.07
N LEU A 320 48.84 57.21 -28.92
CA LEU A 320 48.75 58.34 -27.97
C LEU A 320 48.18 57.72 -26.65
N LYS A 321 48.82 57.81 -25.48
CA LYS A 321 48.64 58.86 -24.46
C LYS A 321 47.18 59.20 -24.06
N ILE A 322 46.89 58.89 -22.78
CA ILE A 322 46.28 59.77 -21.75
C ILE A 322 44.85 59.45 -21.29
N TYR A 323 44.81 59.03 -20.03
CA TYR A 323 43.73 59.07 -19.04
C TYR A 323 43.61 60.49 -18.44
N LEU A 324 42.45 60.79 -17.82
CA LEU A 324 42.13 61.93 -16.91
C LEU A 324 41.56 63.18 -17.62
N LYS A 325 40.55 63.91 -17.12
CA LYS A 325 39.70 63.85 -15.92
C LYS A 325 38.63 64.94 -16.09
N SER A 326 37.49 64.79 -15.38
CA SER A 326 36.65 65.89 -14.85
C SER A 326 35.92 66.77 -15.87
N SER A 327 34.77 67.39 -15.61
CA SER A 327 33.78 67.38 -14.54
C SER A 327 32.75 68.43 -14.96
N LYS A 328 31.46 68.07 -14.93
CA LYS A 328 30.27 68.92 -14.71
C LYS A 328 29.90 70.03 -15.71
N ALA A 329 28.60 69.97 -16.04
CA ALA A 329 27.68 71.06 -16.37
C ALA A 329 28.14 72.47 -16.00
N LEU A 330 28.27 73.35 -17.00
CA LEU A 330 27.28 74.38 -17.37
C LEU A 330 27.65 74.94 -18.75
#